data_AF-A0A9P7W5B7-F1
#
_entry.id   AF-A0A9P7W5B7-F1
#
_cell.length_a   1.000
_cell.length_b   1.000
_cell.length_c   1.000
_cell.angle_alpha   90.00
_cell.angle_beta   90.00
_cell.angle_gamma   90.00
#
_symmetry.space_group_name_H-M   'P 1'
#
loop_
_entity.id
_entity.type
_entity.pdbx_description
1 polymer ?
#
loop_
_entity_poly.entity_id
_entity_poly.type
_entity_poly.pdbx_seq_one_letter_code
_entity_poly.pdbx_strand_id
1 'polypeptide(L)'
;SELRRQRRIAEREAFTTCFACREKGHAARNCPKTKIQGSDGKTGKNVVGICYRCGSTKHTLSRCKKPSDPSSPLPFASCFVCSGQGHLASSCPQNKQGVYPNGGCCKLCGDTSHLAKDCALRKKG
;
A
#
# COMPACT_ATOMS: atom_id res chain seq x y z
N SER A 1 -1.75 19.74 -24.17
CA SER A 1 -2.48 20.85 -23.54
C SER A 1 -2.56 20.62 -22.04
N GLU A 2 -2.51 21.71 -21.26
CA GLU A 2 -2.58 21.68 -19.80
C GLU A 2 -3.90 21.08 -19.28
N LEU A 3 -5.01 21.29 -20.00
CA LEU A 3 -6.31 20.68 -19.70
C LEU A 3 -6.26 19.14 -19.63
N ARG A 4 -5.56 18.47 -20.55
CA ARG A 4 -5.37 17.01 -20.49
C ARG A 4 -4.57 16.58 -19.26
N ARG A 5 -3.58 17.38 -18.85
CA ARG A 5 -2.76 17.11 -17.66
C ARG A 5 -3.60 17.25 -16.39
N GLN A 6 -4.37 18.33 -16.26
CA GLN A 6 -5.25 18.56 -15.12
C GLN A 6 -6.32 17.47 -14.99
N ARG A 7 -6.95 17.06 -16.10
CA ARG A 7 -7.94 15.97 -16.08
C ARG A 7 -7.35 14.66 -15.55
N ARG A 8 -6.16 14.28 -16.01
CA ARG A 8 -5.47 13.06 -15.52
C ARG A 8 -5.09 13.13 -14.04
N ILE A 9 -4.77 14.33 -13.54
CA ILE A 9 -4.48 14.54 -12.12
C ILE A 9 -5.76 14.38 -11.30
N ALA A 10 -6.84 15.05 -11.69
CA ALA A 10 -8.14 14.96 -11.03
C ALA A 10 -8.69 13.52 -11.03
N GLU A 11 -8.62 12.82 -12.18
CA GLU A 11 -8.96 11.40 -12.28
C GLU A 11 -8.12 10.56 -11.30
N ARG A 12 -6.79 10.75 -11.27
CA ARG A 12 -5.94 10.03 -10.31
C ARG A 12 -6.34 10.31 -8.87
N GLU A 13 -6.56 11.56 -8.50
CA GLU A 13 -6.93 11.92 -7.13
C GLU A 13 -8.28 11.32 -6.74
N ALA A 14 -9.28 11.37 -7.64
CA ALA A 14 -10.59 10.75 -7.44
C ALA A 14 -10.50 9.23 -7.18
N PHE A 15 -9.60 8.52 -7.88
CA PHE A 15 -9.37 7.09 -7.67
C PHE A 15 -8.29 6.77 -6.62
N THR A 16 -7.61 7.77 -6.07
CA THR A 16 -6.59 7.54 -5.04
C THR A 16 -7.29 7.17 -3.74
N THR A 17 -7.00 5.96 -3.27
CA THR A 17 -7.50 5.49 -1.97
C THR A 17 -6.52 5.90 -0.87
N CYS A 18 -7.05 6.51 0.17
CA CYS A 18 -6.30 6.90 1.35
C CYS A 18 -5.90 5.67 2.17
N PHE A 19 -4.60 5.45 2.32
CA PHE A 19 -4.09 4.36 3.12
C PHE A 19 -4.32 4.55 4.65
N ALA A 20 -4.74 5.73 5.09
CA ALA A 20 -5.04 5.99 6.51
C ALA A 20 -6.52 5.78 6.86
N CYS A 21 -7.46 6.34 6.09
CA CYS A 21 -8.90 6.27 6.38
C CYS A 21 -9.70 5.38 5.43
N ARG A 22 -9.07 4.78 4.40
CA ARG A 22 -9.68 3.91 3.37
C ARG A 22 -10.70 4.59 2.45
N GLU A 23 -10.81 5.92 2.49
CA GLU A 23 -11.68 6.67 1.59
C GLU A 23 -10.95 7.06 0.30
N LYS A 24 -11.71 7.21 -0.79
CA LYS A 24 -11.20 7.66 -2.09
C LYS A 24 -11.17 9.20 -2.17
N GLY A 25 -10.46 9.75 -3.16
CA GLY A 25 -10.40 11.19 -3.40
C GLY A 25 -9.17 11.88 -2.82
N HIS A 26 -8.33 11.19 -2.04
CA HIS A 26 -7.12 11.78 -1.45
C HIS A 26 -6.06 10.73 -1.09
N ALA A 27 -4.80 11.16 -1.12
CA ALA A 27 -3.68 10.36 -0.61
C ALA A 27 -3.60 10.46 0.93
N ALA A 28 -2.99 9.46 1.58
CA ALA A 28 -2.82 9.45 3.05
C ALA A 28 -2.18 10.73 3.62
N ARG A 29 -1.24 11.34 2.89
CA ARG A 29 -0.62 12.64 3.26
C ARG A 29 -1.60 13.80 3.35
N ASN A 30 -2.68 13.75 2.58
CA ASN A 30 -3.70 14.79 2.46
C ASN A 30 -5.00 14.36 3.15
N CYS A 31 -4.94 13.37 4.05
CA CYS A 31 -6.14 12.84 4.70
C CYS A 31 -6.70 13.82 5.73
N PRO A 32 -7.92 14.36 5.52
CA PRO A 32 -8.52 15.32 6.46
C PRO A 32 -8.76 14.69 7.83
N LYS A 33 -9.11 13.39 7.86
CA LYS A 33 -9.36 12.63 9.11
C LYS A 33 -8.10 12.40 9.95
N THR A 34 -6.90 12.52 9.38
CA THR A 34 -5.64 12.34 10.13
C THR A 34 -5.19 13.60 10.86
N LYS A 35 -5.70 14.80 10.50
CA LYS A 35 -5.28 16.07 11.10
C LYS A 35 -6.03 16.43 12.40
N ILE A 36 -7.17 15.80 12.67
CA ILE A 36 -8.03 16.15 13.82
C ILE A 36 -7.49 15.62 15.16
N GLN A 37 -6.61 14.61 15.18
CA GLN A 37 -6.03 14.09 16.43
C GLN A 37 -4.59 14.59 16.61
N GLY A 38 -4.47 15.77 17.24
CA GLY A 38 -3.29 16.17 17.99
C GLY A 38 -3.27 15.46 19.34
N SER A 39 -2.06 15.09 19.78
CA SER A 39 -1.71 14.38 21.00
C SER A 39 -2.29 12.97 21.18
N ASP A 40 -1.44 12.09 21.71
CA ASP A 40 -1.78 10.76 22.22
C ASP A 40 -1.92 9.62 21.21
N GLY A 41 -1.00 8.66 21.38
CA GLY A 41 -0.67 7.63 20.41
C GLY A 41 -1.79 6.62 20.14
N LYS A 42 -1.64 5.95 18.98
CA LYS A 42 -2.49 4.86 18.47
C LYS A 42 -3.86 5.41 18.04
N THR A 43 -4.08 5.86 16.79
CA THR A 43 -4.76 5.01 15.79
C THR A 43 -4.94 5.77 14.44
N GLY A 44 -3.86 6.04 13.69
CA GLY A 44 -4.07 6.46 12.27
C GLY A 44 -2.99 7.30 11.62
N LYS A 45 -2.22 8.09 12.38
CA LYS A 45 -1.07 8.85 11.82
C LYS A 45 0.11 7.95 11.43
N ASN A 46 0.28 6.81 12.11
CA ASN A 46 1.45 5.95 11.94
C ASN A 46 1.21 4.73 11.02
N VAL A 47 0.04 4.56 10.40
CA VAL A 47 -0.17 3.38 9.51
C VAL A 47 0.58 3.53 8.19
N VAL A 48 0.83 4.77 7.75
CA VAL A 48 1.41 5.06 6.44
C VAL A 48 2.79 5.68 6.62
N GLY A 49 3.82 4.99 6.13
CA GLY A 49 5.20 5.48 6.20
C GLY A 49 6.01 4.97 7.41
N ILE A 50 5.45 4.12 8.27
CA ILE A 50 6.25 3.34 9.22
C ILE A 50 6.92 2.17 8.53
N CYS A 51 8.06 1.77 9.08
CA CYS A 51 8.64 0.47 8.83
C CYS A 51 7.73 -0.61 9.40
N TYR A 52 7.13 -1.40 8.52
CA TYR A 52 6.26 -2.50 8.90
C TYR A 52 6.96 -3.62 9.69
N ARG A 53 8.29 -3.65 9.70
CA ARG A 53 9.09 -4.60 10.49
C ARG A 53 9.35 -4.14 11.91
N CYS A 54 9.60 -2.85 12.13
CA CYS A 54 10.06 -2.35 13.43
C CYS A 54 9.25 -1.18 14.02
N GLY A 55 8.23 -0.70 13.31
CA GLY A 55 7.37 0.40 13.73
C GLY A 55 8.00 1.80 13.61
N SER A 56 9.23 1.91 13.11
CA SER A 56 9.92 3.21 13.01
C SER A 56 9.38 4.05 11.86
N THR A 57 9.12 5.33 12.08
CA THR A 57 8.78 6.32 11.03
C THR A 57 9.99 6.85 10.27
N LYS A 58 11.23 6.51 10.70
CA LYS A 58 12.46 7.06 10.12
C LYS A 58 12.87 6.39 8.80
N HIS A 59 12.39 5.18 8.53
CA HIS A 59 12.77 4.40 7.37
C HIS A 59 11.64 3.48 6.92
N THR A 60 11.70 3.02 5.67
CA THR A 60 10.79 2.01 5.12
C THR A 60 11.34 0.60 5.29
N LEU A 61 10.52 -0.42 5.04
CA LEU A 61 10.91 -1.83 5.11
C LEU A 61 12.24 -2.13 4.37
N SER A 62 12.44 -1.55 3.19
CA SER A 62 13.63 -1.76 2.36
C SER A 62 14.92 -1.24 3.00
N ARG A 63 14.84 -0.25 3.90
CA ARG A 63 15.98 0.33 4.61
C ARG A 63 16.05 -0.12 6.07
N CYS A 64 15.22 -1.09 6.46
CA CYS A 64 15.20 -1.60 7.81
C CYS A 64 16.36 -2.56 8.07
N LYS A 65 17.24 -2.20 9.00
CA LYS A 65 18.38 -3.02 9.44
C LYS A 65 18.01 -4.06 10.50
N LYS A 66 16.79 -4.05 11.04
CA LYS A 66 16.37 -5.06 12.02
C LYS A 66 16.22 -6.43 11.33
N PRO A 67 16.61 -7.52 12.03
CA PRO A 67 16.41 -8.87 11.53
C PRO A 67 14.92 -9.15 11.31
N SER A 68 14.62 -9.96 10.31
CA SER A 68 13.26 -10.42 10.03
C SER A 68 12.97 -11.63 10.92
N ASP A 69 11.95 -11.54 11.77
CA ASP A 69 11.49 -12.72 12.50
C ASP A 69 10.78 -13.69 11.54
N PRO A 70 11.13 -14.99 11.52
CA PRO A 70 10.49 -15.97 10.64
C PRO A 70 8.99 -16.15 10.92
N SER A 71 8.58 -15.98 12.18
CA SER A 71 7.19 -16.17 12.63
C SER A 71 6.31 -14.93 12.35
N SER A 72 6.89 -13.74 12.36
CA SER A 72 6.17 -12.49 12.05
C SER A 72 7.11 -11.51 11.36
N PRO A 73 7.27 -11.59 10.03
CA PRO A 73 8.22 -10.76 9.31
C PRO A 73 7.81 -9.28 9.29
N LEU A 74 6.51 -8.99 9.47
CA LEU A 74 5.92 -7.65 9.37
C LEU A 74 4.86 -7.42 10.47
N PRO A 75 5.22 -7.42 11.76
CA PRO A 75 4.26 -7.33 12.86
C PRO A 75 3.48 -6.02 12.85
N PHE A 76 4.06 -4.95 12.31
CA PHE A 76 3.40 -3.65 12.19
C PHE A 76 2.70 -3.44 10.84
N ALA A 77 2.74 -4.40 9.91
CA ALA A 77 1.93 -4.34 8.71
C ALA A 77 0.47 -4.61 9.06
N SER A 78 -0.42 -3.73 8.60
CA SER A 78 -1.86 -3.95 8.60
C SER A 78 -2.33 -4.26 7.17
N CYS A 79 -3.03 -5.36 7.00
CA CYS A 79 -3.59 -5.76 5.73
C CYS A 79 -4.74 -4.83 5.33
N PHE A 80 -4.68 -4.33 4.09
CA PHE A 80 -5.74 -3.47 3.54
C PHE A 80 -7.01 -4.23 3.14
N VAL A 81 -6.94 -5.57 3.01
CA VAL A 81 -8.06 -6.40 2.58
C VAL A 81 -8.84 -6.95 3.76
N CYS A 82 -8.16 -7.64 4.70
CA CYS A 82 -8.82 -8.28 5.85
C CYS A 82 -8.73 -7.49 7.15
N SER A 83 -8.03 -6.34 7.17
CA SER A 83 -7.73 -5.57 8.39
C SER A 83 -6.87 -6.30 9.44
N GLY A 84 -6.40 -7.52 9.17
CA GLY A 84 -5.48 -8.25 10.04
C GLY A 84 -4.09 -7.63 10.09
N GLN A 85 -3.30 -8.00 11.10
CA GLN A 85 -1.90 -7.56 11.25
C GLN A 85 -0.93 -8.69 10.87
N GLY A 86 0.35 -8.37 10.65
CA GLY A 86 1.40 -9.35 10.36
C GLY A 86 1.69 -9.58 8.88
N HIS A 87 0.87 -9.03 7.97
CA HIS A 87 1.03 -9.20 6.52
C HIS A 87 0.51 -8.00 5.73
N LEU A 88 0.96 -7.88 4.47
CA LEU A 88 0.46 -6.89 3.52
C LEU A 88 -0.66 -7.49 2.66
N ALA A 89 -1.47 -6.63 2.03
CA ALA A 89 -2.54 -7.07 1.12
C ALA A 89 -2.07 -8.04 0.03
N SER A 90 -0.84 -7.86 -0.48
CA SER A 90 -0.22 -8.75 -1.47
C SER A 90 -0.03 -10.19 -0.99
N SER A 91 0.12 -10.39 0.32
CA SER A 91 0.37 -11.69 0.96
C SER A 91 -0.83 -12.15 1.81
N CYS A 92 -1.98 -11.51 1.63
CA CYS A 92 -3.19 -11.85 2.38
C CYS A 92 -3.89 -13.06 1.76
N PRO A 93 -4.19 -14.12 2.54
CA PRO A 93 -4.88 -15.30 2.04
C PRO A 93 -6.32 -15.01 1.58
N GLN A 94 -6.95 -13.95 2.12
CA GLN A 94 -8.30 -13.53 1.72
C GLN A 94 -8.31 -12.60 0.49
N ASN A 95 -7.14 -12.20 -0.02
CA ASN A 95 -7.08 -11.29 -1.15
C ASN A 95 -7.33 -12.00 -2.48
N LYS A 96 -8.60 -12.04 -2.87
CA LYS A 96 -9.07 -12.59 -4.15
C LYS A 96 -8.54 -11.82 -5.38
N GLN A 97 -8.04 -10.58 -5.21
CA GLN A 97 -7.56 -9.74 -6.31
C GLN A 97 -6.03 -9.82 -6.51
N GLY A 98 -5.32 -10.61 -5.70
CA GLY A 98 -3.87 -10.76 -5.82
C GLY A 98 -3.11 -9.44 -5.64
N VAL A 99 -1.99 -9.25 -6.33
CA VAL A 99 -1.18 -8.03 -6.20
C VAL A 99 -1.80 -6.78 -6.86
N TYR A 100 -3.02 -6.89 -7.43
CA TYR A 100 -3.72 -5.84 -8.16
C TYR A 100 -4.90 -5.26 -7.36
N PRO A 101 -4.72 -4.18 -6.58
CA PRO A 101 -5.75 -3.67 -5.66
C PRO A 101 -7.01 -3.12 -6.33
N ASN A 102 -6.94 -2.82 -7.63
CA ASN A 102 -8.05 -2.30 -8.44
C ASN A 102 -8.59 -3.35 -9.42
N GLY A 103 -8.23 -4.62 -9.23
CA GLY A 103 -8.43 -5.66 -10.24
C GLY A 103 -7.44 -5.54 -11.40
N GLY A 104 -7.26 -6.65 -12.10
CA GLY A 104 -6.35 -6.79 -13.23
C GLY A 104 -5.45 -8.01 -13.09
N CYS A 105 -4.68 -8.24 -14.14
CA CYS A 105 -3.73 -9.33 -14.22
C CYS A 105 -2.46 -8.88 -14.95
N CYS A 106 -1.44 -9.72 -14.88
CA CYS A 106 -0.23 -9.58 -15.66
C CYS A 106 -0.58 -9.60 -17.15
N LYS A 107 -0.25 -8.53 -17.88
CA LYS A 107 -0.58 -8.41 -19.31
C LYS A 107 0.20 -9.38 -20.21
N LEU A 108 1.16 -10.12 -19.65
CA LEU A 108 1.99 -11.07 -20.39
C LEU A 108 1.50 -12.51 -20.21
N CYS A 109 1.13 -12.91 -18.99
CA CYS A 109 0.71 -14.29 -18.69
C CYS A 109 -0.72 -14.43 -18.15
N GLY A 110 -1.38 -13.34 -17.76
CA GLY A 110 -2.73 -13.37 -17.19
C GLY A 110 -2.80 -13.66 -15.69
N ASP A 111 -1.68 -13.86 -14.99
CA ASP A 111 -1.67 -14.12 -13.54
C ASP A 111 -1.90 -12.85 -12.70
N THR A 112 -2.51 -13.03 -11.53
CA THR A 112 -2.74 -11.94 -10.55
C THR A 112 -1.74 -11.98 -9.38
N SER A 113 -0.78 -12.91 -9.40
CA SER A 113 0.19 -13.13 -8.31
C SER A 113 1.41 -12.21 -8.35
N HIS A 114 1.70 -11.59 -9.50
CA HIS A 114 2.87 -10.73 -9.70
C HIS A 114 2.54 -9.54 -10.58
N LEU A 115 3.30 -8.44 -10.44
CA LEU A 115 3.19 -7.32 -11.38
C LEU A 115 3.85 -7.69 -12.70
N ALA A 116 3.35 -7.17 -13.81
CA ALA A 116 3.93 -7.41 -15.14
C ALA A 116 5.46 -7.14 -15.21
N LYS A 117 5.98 -6.23 -14.39
CA LYS A 117 7.42 -5.94 -14.28
C LYS A 117 8.25 -7.13 -13.76
N ASP A 118 7.65 -7.98 -12.93
CA ASP A 118 8.26 -9.13 -12.28
C ASP A 118 7.83 -10.46 -12.96
N CYS A 119 7.14 -10.37 -14.10
CA CYS A 119 6.71 -11.53 -14.85
C CYS A 119 7.90 -12.25 -15.48
N ALA A 120 7.96 -13.58 -15.34
CA ALA A 120 9.01 -14.40 -15.94
C ALA A 120 9.04 -14.30 -17.48
N LEU A 121 7.90 -14.09 -18.12
CA LEU A 121 7.79 -13.91 -19.58
C LEU A 121 8.27 -12.52 -20.04
N ARG A 122 8.53 -11.59 -19.11
CA ARG A 122 9.01 -10.27 -19.46
C ARG A 122 10.47 -10.35 -19.90
N LYS A 123 10.71 -10.25 -21.21
CA LYS A 123 12.06 -10.01 -21.74
C LYS A 123 12.60 -8.73 -21.10
N LYS A 124 13.65 -8.87 -20.28
CA LYS A 124 14.44 -7.72 -19.80
C LYS A 124 15.21 -7.20 -21.02
N GLY A 125 14.68 -6.15 -21.63
CA GLY A 125 15.39 -5.33 -22.60
C GLY A 125 16.34 -4.38 -21.89
#